data_AF-A0A1Q5UEU9-F1
#
_entry.id   AF-A0A1Q5UEU9-F1
#
_cell.length_a   1.000
_cell.length_b   1.000
_cell.length_c   1.000
_cell.angle_alpha   90.00
_cell.angle_beta   90.00
_cell.angle_gamma   90.00
#
_symmetry.space_group_name_H-M   'P 1'
#
loop_
_entity.id
_entity.type
_entity.pdbx_description
1 polymer ?
#
loop_
_entity_poly.entity_id
_entity_poly.type
_entity_poly.pdbx_seq_one_letter_code
_entity_poly.pdbx_strand_id
1 'polypeptide(L)'
;MATPNVKDMIEQQSRGPRLERSIKLNFVGDWGMANFHRICSWLTQQFCDRAGPDSRVGIWNVRYGGIEAVLEVFRGEAQLAIATPAQMMSTALTGQGIFAPHGPMPSLRALGVLPQNDRLILAIHPKYGIKSFEDLRQKRPPLRIATSTNDGTNFIGFTAYAFMECHGITPEVLESWGGKYVTAHRPEQAIGLIQAGEADALLQEAIMTPWWAEIMENRKYDALPAEPAALERFAKGYPNTANMMANPVPAGFWSTLAEPLSTLDFSDFVILVREDLPEDVAHLLTWCLVETRFAIEGQYMHLKPNRSPLTYPLDPVKMAQTPVPLHDGAKRYYQDAGHL
;
A
#
# COMPACT_ATOMS: atom_id res chain seq x y z
N MET A 1 -19.90 -1.45 -20.96
CA MET A 1 -20.50 -1.56 -19.61
C MET A 1 -21.69 -2.48 -19.72
N ALA A 2 -21.70 -3.60 -19.00
CA ALA A 2 -22.92 -4.40 -18.87
C ALA A 2 -24.00 -3.52 -18.20
N THR A 3 -25.20 -3.50 -18.76
CA THR A 3 -26.32 -2.74 -18.17
C THR A 3 -26.58 -3.29 -16.76
N PRO A 4 -26.52 -2.46 -15.72
CA PRO A 4 -26.79 -2.92 -14.36
C PRO A 4 -28.20 -3.53 -14.28
N ASN A 5 -28.32 -4.69 -13.64
CA ASN A 5 -29.63 -5.25 -13.33
C ASN A 5 -30.30 -4.36 -12.28
N VAL A 6 -31.30 -3.58 -12.69
CA VAL A 6 -32.02 -2.61 -11.85
C VAL A 6 -32.61 -3.27 -10.60
N LYS A 7 -33.03 -4.53 -10.69
CA LYS A 7 -33.59 -5.27 -9.56
C LYS A 7 -32.53 -5.54 -8.48
N ASP A 8 -31.33 -5.94 -8.89
CA ASP A 8 -30.22 -6.21 -7.97
C ASP A 8 -29.75 -4.91 -7.30
N MET A 9 -29.76 -3.78 -8.02
CA MET A 9 -29.44 -2.46 -7.45
C MET A 9 -30.46 -2.02 -6.39
N ILE A 10 -31.75 -2.18 -6.65
CA ILE A 10 -32.83 -1.84 -5.69
C ILE A 10 -32.75 -2.74 -4.46
N GLU A 11 -32.55 -4.05 -4.65
CA GLU A 11 -32.39 -4.98 -3.53
C GLU A 11 -31.14 -4.64 -2.70
N GLN A 12 -30.03 -4.26 -3.31
CA GLN A 12 -28.81 -3.82 -2.60
C GLN A 12 -29.00 -2.51 -1.84
N GLN A 13 -29.74 -1.54 -2.39
CA GLN A 13 -30.06 -0.30 -1.70
C GLN A 13 -30.97 -0.52 -0.47
N SER A 14 -31.81 -1.55 -0.50
CA SER A 14 -32.72 -1.88 0.61
C SER A 14 -32.06 -2.69 1.74
N ARG A 15 -30.83 -3.19 1.55
CA ARG A 15 -30.10 -4.02 2.53
C ARG A 15 -29.05 -3.22 3.31
N GLY A 16 -28.80 -3.69 4.52
CA GLY A 16 -27.72 -3.22 5.40
C GLY A 16 -28.18 -2.27 6.52
N PRO A 17 -27.27 -1.96 7.46
CA PRO A 17 -27.53 -0.97 8.50
C PRO A 17 -27.74 0.42 7.88
N ARG A 18 -28.53 1.25 8.56
CA ARG A 18 -28.82 2.63 8.17
C ARG A 18 -28.67 3.55 9.38
N LEU A 19 -28.23 4.78 9.11
CA LEU A 19 -28.15 5.83 10.11
C LEU A 19 -29.14 6.94 9.73
N GLU A 20 -30.16 7.16 10.54
CA GLU A 20 -31.17 8.20 10.27
C GLU A 20 -30.60 9.62 10.36
N ARG A 21 -29.51 9.80 11.11
CA ARG A 21 -28.87 11.11 11.28
C ARG A 21 -27.94 11.43 10.12
N SER A 22 -27.90 12.70 9.73
CA SER A 22 -26.95 13.23 8.76
C SER A 22 -25.55 13.33 9.36
N ILE A 23 -24.55 12.81 8.66
CA ILE A 23 -23.16 12.75 9.16
C ILE A 23 -22.21 13.37 8.13
N LYS A 24 -21.28 14.18 8.62
CA LYS A 24 -20.21 14.78 7.82
C LYS A 24 -18.91 14.08 8.16
N LEU A 25 -18.25 13.51 7.15
CA LEU A 25 -16.95 12.85 7.29
C LEU A 25 -15.93 13.51 6.37
N ASN A 26 -14.66 13.43 6.75
CA ASN A 26 -13.50 13.77 5.93
C ASN A 26 -12.64 12.53 5.77
N PHE A 27 -12.45 12.11 4.53
CA PHE A 27 -11.56 11.02 4.16
C PHE A 27 -10.29 11.59 3.53
N VAL A 28 -9.16 10.97 3.78
CA VAL A 28 -7.89 11.29 3.13
C VAL A 28 -7.53 10.15 2.19
N GLY A 29 -7.51 10.46 0.89
CA GLY A 29 -7.11 9.52 -0.15
C GLY A 29 -5.61 9.62 -0.44
N ASP A 30 -5.26 9.41 -1.70
CA ASP A 30 -3.90 9.63 -2.23
C ASP A 30 -3.79 11.03 -2.88
N TRP A 31 -2.97 11.17 -3.92
CA TRP A 31 -2.83 12.38 -4.75
C TRP A 31 -3.93 12.55 -5.81
N GLY A 32 -5.04 11.82 -5.69
CA GLY A 32 -6.27 11.93 -6.48
C GLY A 32 -6.36 11.00 -7.70
N MET A 33 -5.30 10.28 -8.03
CA MET A 33 -5.23 9.42 -9.23
C MET A 33 -4.90 7.96 -8.92
N ALA A 34 -4.52 7.64 -7.68
CA ALA A 34 -4.23 6.27 -7.28
C ALA A 34 -5.49 5.58 -6.72
N ASN A 35 -5.29 4.42 -6.08
CA ASN A 35 -6.41 3.57 -5.69
C ASN A 35 -7.13 4.05 -4.43
N PHE A 36 -6.48 4.81 -3.56
CA PHE A 36 -7.07 5.23 -2.29
C PHE A 36 -8.21 6.20 -2.52
N HIS A 37 -8.03 7.14 -3.46
CA HIS A 37 -9.09 8.09 -3.81
C HIS A 37 -10.32 7.37 -4.41
N ARG A 38 -10.08 6.30 -5.18
CA ARG A 38 -11.16 5.45 -5.72
C ARG A 38 -11.87 4.65 -4.63
N ILE A 39 -11.14 4.11 -3.65
CA ILE A 39 -11.71 3.42 -2.48
C ILE A 39 -12.54 4.41 -1.65
N CYS A 40 -12.02 5.61 -1.37
CA CYS A 40 -12.75 6.68 -0.67
C CYS A 40 -14.02 7.09 -1.41
N SER A 41 -13.97 7.17 -2.75
CA SER A 41 -15.14 7.49 -3.59
C SER A 41 -16.22 6.41 -3.50
N TRP A 42 -15.82 5.14 -3.57
CA TRP A 42 -16.72 4.00 -3.40
C TRP A 42 -17.38 4.00 -2.02
N LEU A 43 -16.60 4.17 -0.95
CA LEU A 43 -17.14 4.26 0.42
C LEU A 43 -18.06 5.46 0.61
N THR A 44 -17.71 6.62 0.03
CA THR A 44 -18.53 7.83 0.09
C THR A 44 -19.92 7.56 -0.47
N GLN A 45 -20.01 6.96 -1.65
CA GLN A 45 -21.29 6.61 -2.25
C GLN A 45 -22.09 5.67 -1.33
N GLN A 46 -21.48 4.56 -0.92
CA GLN A 46 -22.19 3.52 -0.17
C GLN A 46 -22.62 3.97 1.23
N PHE A 47 -21.84 4.84 1.87
CA PHE A 47 -22.16 5.46 3.15
C PHE A 47 -23.30 6.47 3.00
N CYS A 48 -23.23 7.40 2.05
CA CYS A 48 -24.25 8.44 1.89
C CYS A 48 -25.61 7.85 1.49
N ASP A 49 -25.64 6.77 0.69
CA ASP A 49 -26.88 6.05 0.35
C ASP A 49 -27.59 5.42 1.57
N ARG A 50 -26.89 5.32 2.71
CA ARG A 50 -27.34 4.65 3.95
C ARG A 50 -27.31 5.54 5.19
N ALA A 51 -26.98 6.81 5.04
CA ALA A 51 -26.97 7.79 6.13
C ALA A 51 -28.06 8.86 5.89
N GLY A 52 -28.28 9.75 6.87
CA GLY A 52 -29.31 10.78 6.77
C GLY A 52 -29.12 11.69 5.55
N PRO A 53 -30.19 12.35 5.06
CA PRO A 53 -30.23 12.98 3.74
C PRO A 53 -29.22 14.12 3.51
N ASP A 54 -28.69 14.73 4.58
CA ASP A 54 -27.65 15.78 4.47
C ASP A 54 -26.23 15.24 4.73
N SER A 55 -26.08 13.92 4.76
CA SER A 55 -24.78 13.28 4.91
C SER A 55 -23.89 13.59 3.72
N ARG A 56 -22.62 13.85 4.00
CA ARG A 56 -21.64 14.12 2.96
C ARG A 56 -20.25 13.75 3.43
N VAL A 57 -19.43 13.35 2.47
CA VAL A 57 -18.03 13.05 2.71
C VAL A 57 -17.18 13.96 1.85
N GLY A 58 -16.23 14.67 2.47
CA GLY A 58 -15.15 15.33 1.76
C GLY A 58 -14.00 14.35 1.57
N ILE A 59 -13.43 14.28 0.36
CA ILE A 59 -12.21 13.49 0.11
C ILE A 59 -11.06 14.46 -0.16
N TRP A 60 -10.05 14.41 0.69
CA TRP A 60 -8.86 15.25 0.62
C TRP A 60 -7.73 14.52 -0.12
N ASN A 61 -7.06 15.27 -0.99
CA ASN A 61 -5.85 14.80 -1.66
C ASN A 61 -4.63 15.26 -0.87
N VAL A 62 -3.70 14.36 -0.65
CA VAL A 62 -2.38 14.68 -0.14
C VAL A 62 -1.38 14.72 -1.30
N ARG A 63 -0.37 15.58 -1.19
CA ARG A 63 0.51 15.90 -2.33
C ARG A 63 1.17 14.65 -2.94
N TYR A 64 1.57 13.69 -2.10
CA TYR A 64 2.40 12.56 -2.50
C TYR A 64 2.05 11.20 -1.87
N GLY A 65 1.06 11.13 -0.97
CA GLY A 65 0.64 9.88 -0.33
C GLY A 65 1.62 9.38 0.74
N GLY A 66 1.84 10.18 1.78
CA GLY A 66 2.80 9.90 2.85
C GLY A 66 2.17 9.81 4.25
N ILE A 67 3.02 10.06 5.24
CA ILE A 67 2.71 9.99 6.68
C ILE A 67 1.59 10.93 7.11
N GLU A 68 1.34 12.01 6.36
CA GLU A 68 0.39 13.08 6.71
C GLU A 68 -1.03 12.54 6.91
N ALA A 69 -1.48 11.62 6.06
CA ALA A 69 -2.82 11.06 6.15
C ALA A 69 -3.05 10.31 7.48
N VAL A 70 -2.02 9.60 7.96
CA VAL A 70 -2.06 8.91 9.26
C VAL A 70 -2.11 9.92 10.41
N LEU A 71 -1.32 11.00 10.30
CA LEU A 71 -1.28 12.07 11.30
C LEU A 71 -2.61 12.84 11.37
N GLU A 72 -3.24 13.14 10.23
CA GLU A 72 -4.54 13.81 10.15
C GLU A 72 -5.63 13.00 10.85
N VAL A 73 -5.67 11.68 10.65
CA VAL A 73 -6.60 10.79 11.38
C VAL A 73 -6.30 10.76 12.86
N PHE A 74 -5.04 10.59 13.25
CA PHE A 74 -4.65 10.55 14.65
C PHE A 74 -5.03 11.85 15.40
N ARG A 75 -4.82 13.01 14.76
CA ARG A 75 -5.18 14.33 15.29
C ARG A 75 -6.69 14.60 15.26
N GLY A 76 -7.47 13.79 14.56
CA GLY A 76 -8.92 13.97 14.38
C GLY A 76 -9.30 15.04 13.36
N GLU A 77 -8.35 15.45 12.51
CA GLU A 77 -8.57 16.37 11.40
C GLU A 77 -9.34 15.66 10.27
N ALA A 78 -9.12 14.35 10.12
CA ALA A 78 -9.89 13.47 9.25
C ALA A 78 -10.47 12.27 10.02
N GLN A 79 -11.56 11.69 9.51
CA GLN A 79 -12.21 10.52 10.12
C GLN A 79 -11.67 9.21 9.57
N LEU A 80 -11.09 9.21 8.36
CA LEU A 80 -10.57 8.01 7.71
C LEU A 80 -9.39 8.35 6.81
N ALA A 81 -8.37 7.49 6.80
CA ALA A 81 -7.29 7.50 5.82
C ALA A 81 -6.95 6.09 5.38
N ILE A 82 -6.22 5.97 4.27
CA ILE A 82 -5.72 4.70 3.76
C ILE A 82 -4.20 4.79 3.71
N ALA A 83 -3.52 3.75 4.18
CA ALA A 83 -2.06 3.71 4.20
C ALA A 83 -1.51 2.35 3.75
N THR A 84 -0.29 2.38 3.22
CA THR A 84 0.45 1.22 2.71
C THR A 84 1.95 1.40 3.03
N PRO A 85 2.70 0.33 3.33
CA PRO A 85 2.25 -1.06 3.42
C PRO A 85 1.48 -1.28 4.71
N ALA A 86 0.50 -2.19 4.70
CA ALA A 86 -0.40 -2.37 5.84
C ALA A 86 0.38 -2.66 7.13
N GLN A 87 1.35 -3.58 7.08
CA GLN A 87 2.15 -4.02 8.23
C GLN A 87 2.80 -2.85 8.99
N MET A 88 3.36 -1.88 8.25
CA MET A 88 4.05 -0.71 8.82
C MET A 88 3.17 0.10 9.77
N MET A 89 1.85 0.12 9.53
CA MET A 89 0.95 0.93 10.36
C MET A 89 0.85 0.47 11.81
N SER A 90 1.25 -0.77 12.12
CA SER A 90 1.40 -1.20 13.53
C SER A 90 2.48 -0.41 14.29
N THR A 91 3.52 0.06 13.59
CA THR A 91 4.60 0.86 14.20
C THR A 91 4.16 2.27 14.60
N ALA A 92 3.06 2.77 14.02
CA ALA A 92 2.44 4.04 14.40
C ALA A 92 1.95 4.00 15.86
N LEU A 93 1.41 2.87 16.31
CA LEU A 93 0.84 2.70 17.65
C LEU A 93 1.88 2.92 18.76
N THR A 94 3.13 2.58 18.49
CA THR A 94 4.25 2.66 19.43
C THR A 94 5.21 3.82 19.12
N GLY A 95 5.00 4.56 18.03
CA GLY A 95 5.89 5.65 17.62
C GLY A 95 7.27 5.16 17.23
N GLN A 96 7.33 4.08 16.44
CA GLN A 96 8.58 3.47 15.97
C GLN A 96 8.80 3.69 14.47
N GLY A 97 10.02 3.40 14.00
CA GLY A 97 10.39 3.55 12.60
C GLY A 97 10.17 4.98 12.11
N ILE A 98 9.53 5.12 10.95
CA ILE A 98 9.22 6.43 10.35
C ILE A 98 8.34 7.32 11.26
N PHE A 99 7.58 6.73 12.20
CA PHE A 99 6.71 7.48 13.11
C PHE A 99 7.43 8.01 14.37
N ALA A 100 8.69 7.64 14.60
CA ALA A 100 9.42 8.05 15.81
C ALA A 100 9.45 9.57 16.07
N PRO A 101 9.61 10.45 15.05
CA PRO A 101 9.55 11.89 15.25
C PRO A 101 8.18 12.43 15.69
N HIS A 102 7.11 11.66 15.51
CA HIS A 102 5.73 12.06 15.83
C HIS A 102 5.21 11.46 17.14
N GLY A 103 5.90 10.46 17.69
CA GLY A 103 5.51 9.77 18.91
C GLY A 103 4.39 8.73 18.71
N PRO A 104 4.00 8.02 19.78
CA PRO A 104 3.00 6.95 19.72
C PRO A 104 1.60 7.46 19.37
N MET A 105 0.89 6.71 18.52
CA MET A 105 -0.48 6.99 18.07
C MET A 105 -1.48 5.89 18.51
N PRO A 106 -1.69 5.67 19.81
CA PRO A 106 -2.40 4.49 20.32
C PRO A 106 -3.91 4.47 20.03
N SER A 107 -4.49 5.61 19.66
CA SER A 107 -5.92 5.74 19.34
C SER A 107 -6.26 5.32 17.91
N LEU A 108 -5.27 4.99 17.08
CA LEU A 108 -5.52 4.48 15.73
C LEU A 108 -6.21 3.11 15.80
N ARG A 109 -7.19 2.93 14.93
CA ARG A 109 -7.93 1.68 14.71
C ARG A 109 -8.05 1.40 13.23
N ALA A 110 -8.30 0.15 12.87
CA ALA A 110 -8.60 -0.25 11.51
C ALA A 110 -10.09 -0.57 11.32
N LEU A 111 -10.63 -0.26 10.15
CA LEU A 111 -11.91 -0.82 9.70
C LEU A 111 -11.74 -2.14 8.95
N GLY A 112 -10.55 -2.37 8.40
CA GLY A 112 -10.18 -3.55 7.64
C GLY A 112 -8.90 -3.31 6.83
N VAL A 113 -8.41 -4.37 6.19
CA VAL A 113 -7.32 -4.34 5.21
C VAL A 113 -7.85 -4.68 3.81
N LEU A 114 -7.36 -4.02 2.78
CA LEU A 114 -7.69 -4.28 1.39
C LEU A 114 -6.48 -4.85 0.66
N PRO A 115 -6.65 -5.93 -0.12
CA PRO A 115 -5.52 -6.69 -0.62
C PRO A 115 -4.85 -6.02 -1.83
N GLN A 116 -3.52 -5.98 -1.82
CA GLN A 116 -2.69 -5.61 -2.95
C GLN A 116 -1.46 -6.52 -2.96
N ASN A 117 -1.33 -7.34 -4.00
CA ASN A 117 -0.16 -8.21 -4.17
C ASN A 117 1.08 -7.39 -4.55
N ASP A 118 1.84 -6.93 -3.55
CA ASP A 118 2.92 -5.98 -3.78
C ASP A 118 4.20 -6.17 -2.98
N ARG A 119 5.32 -5.74 -3.56
CA ARG A 119 6.68 -6.00 -3.04
C ARG A 119 7.59 -4.83 -3.32
N LEU A 120 8.57 -4.61 -2.44
CA LEU A 120 9.66 -3.69 -2.72
C LEU A 120 10.78 -4.45 -3.45
N ILE A 121 11.18 -4.05 -4.65
CA ILE A 121 12.19 -4.77 -5.45
C ILE A 121 13.25 -3.80 -5.99
N LEU A 122 14.52 -4.22 -5.91
CA LEU A 122 15.61 -3.62 -6.68
C LEU A 122 15.77 -4.34 -8.02
N ALA A 123 15.62 -3.61 -9.13
CA ALA A 123 15.88 -4.09 -10.48
C ALA A 123 16.96 -3.23 -11.16
N ILE A 124 17.95 -3.85 -11.79
CA ILE A 124 19.12 -3.16 -12.36
C ILE A 124 19.18 -3.36 -13.88
N HIS A 125 19.55 -2.32 -14.61
CA HIS A 125 19.71 -2.40 -16.06
C HIS A 125 20.72 -3.50 -16.46
N PRO A 126 20.43 -4.35 -17.46
CA PRO A 126 21.23 -5.54 -17.77
C PRO A 126 22.67 -5.24 -18.21
N LYS A 127 22.93 -4.00 -18.69
CA LYS A 127 24.29 -3.54 -19.07
C LYS A 127 25.35 -3.70 -17.97
N TYR A 128 24.97 -3.76 -16.70
CA TYR A 128 25.91 -3.97 -15.59
C TYR A 128 26.21 -5.45 -15.32
N GLY A 129 25.39 -6.37 -15.86
CA GLY A 129 25.51 -7.80 -15.62
C GLY A 129 25.48 -8.17 -14.13
N ILE A 130 24.68 -7.47 -13.33
CA ILE A 130 24.55 -7.70 -11.89
C ILE A 130 23.30 -8.54 -11.66
N LYS A 131 23.46 -9.70 -11.03
CA LYS A 131 22.35 -10.64 -10.76
C LYS A 131 22.14 -10.87 -9.27
N SER A 132 23.00 -10.33 -8.41
CA SER A 132 22.90 -10.43 -6.96
C SER A 132 23.45 -9.19 -6.26
N PHE A 133 23.09 -9.00 -4.98
CA PHE A 133 23.70 -7.98 -4.13
C PHE A 133 25.21 -8.20 -3.92
N GLU A 134 25.66 -9.46 -3.99
CA GLU A 134 27.09 -9.78 -3.95
C GLU A 134 27.82 -9.27 -5.20
N ASP A 135 27.28 -9.52 -6.39
CA ASP A 135 27.81 -8.94 -7.63
C ASP A 135 27.87 -7.41 -7.56
N LEU A 136 26.83 -6.79 -6.98
CA LEU A 136 26.74 -5.35 -6.82
C LEU A 136 27.89 -4.81 -5.95
N ARG A 137 28.17 -5.45 -4.81
CA ARG A 137 29.28 -5.08 -3.91
C ARG A 137 30.67 -5.38 -4.48
N GLN A 138 30.80 -6.38 -5.35
CA GLN A 138 32.06 -6.72 -6.03
C GLN A 138 32.38 -5.75 -7.17
N LYS A 139 31.39 -5.45 -8.02
CA LYS A 139 31.57 -4.61 -9.22
C LYS A 139 31.53 -3.12 -8.93
N ARG A 140 30.81 -2.69 -7.88
CA ARG A 140 30.73 -1.30 -7.42
C ARG A 140 30.47 -0.28 -8.55
N PRO A 141 29.48 -0.51 -9.42
CA PRO A 141 29.15 0.45 -10.46
C PRO A 141 28.64 1.78 -9.89
N PRO A 142 28.80 2.90 -10.63
CA PRO A 142 28.20 4.18 -10.29
C PRO A 142 26.69 4.18 -10.65
N LEU A 143 25.88 3.40 -9.94
CA LEU A 143 24.44 3.28 -10.23
C LEU A 143 23.68 4.53 -9.83
N ARG A 144 22.81 4.98 -10.73
CA ARG A 144 21.74 5.94 -10.43
C ARG A 144 20.47 5.14 -10.10
N ILE A 145 20.13 5.04 -8.82
CA ILE A 145 18.98 4.24 -8.36
C ILE A 145 17.75 5.16 -8.24
N ALA A 146 16.76 4.96 -9.11
CA ALA A 146 15.46 5.60 -8.98
C ALA A 146 14.67 4.96 -7.83
N THR A 147 14.20 5.78 -6.89
CA THR A 147 13.37 5.35 -5.76
C THR A 147 12.55 6.51 -5.21
N SER A 148 11.74 6.25 -4.19
CA SER A 148 10.99 7.29 -3.49
C SER A 148 11.90 8.08 -2.54
N THR A 149 11.60 9.37 -2.37
CA THR A 149 12.36 10.29 -1.50
C THR A 149 12.30 9.81 -0.05
N ASN A 150 13.41 9.86 0.68
CA ASN A 150 13.45 9.53 2.11
C ASN A 150 13.67 10.79 2.95
N ASP A 151 12.60 11.57 3.13
CA ASP A 151 12.58 12.84 3.88
C ASP A 151 11.87 12.73 5.24
N GLY A 152 11.59 11.49 5.68
CA GLY A 152 10.82 11.21 6.89
C GLY A 152 9.31 11.20 6.70
N THR A 153 8.80 11.44 5.49
CA THR A 153 7.35 11.44 5.21
C THR A 153 6.90 10.29 4.30
N ASN A 154 7.81 9.73 3.50
CA ASN A 154 7.48 8.72 2.49
C ASN A 154 7.83 7.30 2.95
N PHE A 155 6.81 6.44 3.08
CA PHE A 155 6.94 5.05 3.52
C PHE A 155 7.82 4.19 2.61
N ILE A 156 7.75 4.40 1.30
CA ILE A 156 8.55 3.67 0.32
C ILE A 156 10.01 4.08 0.45
N GLY A 157 10.30 5.39 0.47
CA GLY A 157 11.67 5.90 0.57
C GLY A 157 12.35 5.43 1.86
N PHE A 158 11.65 5.50 2.99
CA PHE A 158 12.13 4.96 4.26
C PHE A 158 12.51 3.48 4.15
N THR A 159 11.60 2.66 3.59
CA THR A 159 11.81 1.20 3.47
C THR A 159 12.91 0.86 2.46
N ALA A 160 13.01 1.59 1.35
CA ALA A 160 14.02 1.42 0.31
C ALA A 160 15.44 1.64 0.84
N TYR A 161 15.65 2.70 1.61
CA TYR A 161 16.95 3.00 2.20
C TYR A 161 17.31 1.96 3.27
N ALA A 162 16.36 1.60 4.13
CA ALA A 162 16.53 0.54 5.13
C ALA A 162 16.87 -0.82 4.49
N PHE A 163 16.21 -1.16 3.38
CA PHE A 163 16.47 -2.36 2.60
C PHE A 163 17.91 -2.40 2.07
N MET A 164 18.37 -1.32 1.42
CA MET A 164 19.72 -1.22 0.88
C MET A 164 20.80 -1.22 1.97
N GLU A 165 20.57 -0.52 3.09
CA GLU A 165 21.44 -0.56 4.27
C GLU A 165 21.56 -1.98 4.82
N CYS A 166 20.45 -2.71 4.91
CA CYS A 166 20.47 -4.10 5.33
C CYS A 166 21.26 -5.00 4.36
N HIS A 167 21.41 -4.62 3.08
CA HIS A 167 22.33 -5.26 2.12
C HIS A 167 23.78 -4.74 2.20
N GLY A 168 24.10 -3.89 3.17
CA GLY A 168 25.42 -3.30 3.37
C GLY A 168 25.73 -2.16 2.39
N ILE A 169 24.71 -1.55 1.80
CA ILE A 169 24.84 -0.48 0.80
C ILE A 169 24.10 0.75 1.30
N THR A 170 24.73 1.48 2.21
CA THR A 170 24.24 2.79 2.66
C THR A 170 24.35 3.82 1.52
N PRO A 171 23.70 5.00 1.63
CA PRO A 171 23.91 6.09 0.68
C PRO A 171 25.39 6.44 0.49
N GLU A 172 26.17 6.48 1.59
CA GLU A 172 27.60 6.80 1.56
C GLU A 172 28.41 5.71 0.85
N VAL A 173 28.03 4.43 1.03
CA VAL A 173 28.65 3.32 0.31
C VAL A 173 28.35 3.44 -1.19
N LEU A 174 27.10 3.71 -1.58
CA LEU A 174 26.72 3.90 -2.98
C LEU A 174 27.44 5.11 -3.60
N GLU A 175 27.55 6.22 -2.88
CA GLU A 175 28.27 7.43 -3.32
C GLU A 175 29.77 7.17 -3.47
N SER A 176 30.38 6.35 -2.60
CA SER A 176 31.78 5.95 -2.74
C SER A 176 32.07 5.17 -4.03
N TRP A 177 31.04 4.58 -4.64
CA TRP A 177 31.11 3.90 -5.94
C TRP A 177 30.84 4.86 -7.12
N GLY A 178 30.60 6.15 -6.84
CA GLY A 178 30.13 7.15 -7.80
C GLY A 178 28.64 7.02 -8.14
N GLY A 179 27.89 6.21 -7.39
CA GLY A 179 26.45 6.06 -7.52
C GLY A 179 25.69 7.14 -6.74
N LYS A 180 24.36 7.15 -6.90
CA LYS A 180 23.45 8.01 -6.13
C LYS A 180 22.01 7.52 -6.23
N TYR A 181 21.19 7.94 -5.28
CA TYR A 181 19.74 7.90 -5.46
C TYR A 181 19.28 9.06 -6.34
N VAL A 182 18.32 8.80 -7.22
CA VAL A 182 17.60 9.83 -7.99
C VAL A 182 16.14 9.71 -7.58
N THR A 183 15.68 10.60 -6.73
CA THR A 183 14.42 10.38 -6.02
C THR A 183 13.25 11.09 -6.69
N ALA A 184 12.08 10.48 -6.58
CA ALA A 184 10.80 11.12 -6.80
C ALA A 184 9.89 10.90 -5.59
N HIS A 185 8.68 11.43 -5.58
CA HIS A 185 7.77 11.18 -4.46
C HIS A 185 6.77 10.06 -4.76
N ARG A 186 6.34 9.95 -6.02
CA ARG A 186 5.35 8.96 -6.45
C ARG A 186 5.99 7.85 -7.30
N PRO A 187 5.47 6.61 -7.26
CA PRO A 187 6.05 5.48 -7.98
C PRO A 187 6.21 5.72 -9.49
N GLU A 188 5.20 6.30 -10.14
CA GLU A 188 5.23 6.52 -11.60
C GLU A 188 6.26 7.57 -12.01
N GLN A 189 6.61 8.50 -11.12
CA GLN A 189 7.66 9.47 -11.36
C GLN A 189 9.05 8.81 -11.29
N ALA A 190 9.27 7.92 -10.32
CA ALA A 190 10.52 7.14 -10.23
C ALA A 190 10.73 6.27 -11.47
N ILE A 191 9.65 5.69 -12.00
CA ILE A 191 9.69 4.93 -13.25
C ILE A 191 9.95 5.86 -14.45
N GLY A 192 9.39 7.07 -14.45
CA GLY A 192 9.70 8.10 -15.44
C GLY A 192 11.19 8.42 -15.56
N LEU A 193 11.93 8.42 -14.44
CA LEU A 193 13.39 8.60 -14.44
C LEU A 193 14.14 7.48 -15.18
N ILE A 194 13.65 6.24 -15.05
CA ILE A 194 14.18 5.10 -15.83
C ILE A 194 13.88 5.26 -17.31
N GLN A 195 12.64 5.66 -17.65
CA GLN A 195 12.22 5.85 -19.03
C GLN A 195 13.00 6.96 -19.73
N ALA A 196 13.33 8.03 -19.01
CA ALA A 196 14.14 9.15 -19.48
C ALA A 196 15.65 8.84 -19.56
N GLY A 197 16.11 7.68 -19.08
CA GLY A 197 17.54 7.33 -19.02
C GLY A 197 18.32 8.07 -17.92
N GLU A 198 17.61 8.70 -16.99
CA GLU A 198 18.16 9.42 -15.84
C GLU A 198 18.56 8.48 -14.68
N ALA A 199 18.04 7.25 -14.70
CA ALA A 199 18.38 6.21 -13.75
C ALA A 199 18.70 4.87 -14.44
N ASP A 200 19.49 4.06 -13.75
CA ASP A 200 20.04 2.78 -14.21
C ASP A 200 19.48 1.58 -13.43
N ALA A 201 18.86 1.83 -12.27
CA ALA A 201 18.22 0.83 -11.45
C ALA A 201 16.95 1.43 -10.83
N LEU A 202 15.94 0.59 -10.60
CA LEU A 202 14.69 0.96 -9.93
C LEU A 202 14.58 0.19 -8.61
N LEU A 203 14.39 0.92 -7.51
CA LEU A 203 14.02 0.34 -6.21
C LEU A 203 12.64 0.88 -5.83
N GLN A 204 11.59 0.10 -6.05
CA GLN A 204 10.21 0.58 -5.95
C GLN A 204 9.21 -0.55 -5.64
N GLU A 205 8.01 -0.17 -5.19
CA GLU A 205 6.81 -1.01 -5.03
C GLU A 205 5.89 -0.93 -6.26
N ALA A 206 4.65 -1.41 -6.15
CA ALA A 206 3.62 -1.50 -7.18
C ALA A 206 3.96 -2.47 -8.33
N ILE A 207 4.50 -3.64 -8.01
CA ILE A 207 5.08 -4.61 -8.98
C ILE A 207 4.05 -5.16 -9.97
N MET A 208 2.77 -5.06 -9.64
CA MET A 208 1.67 -5.51 -10.47
C MET A 208 1.38 -4.58 -11.66
N THR A 209 1.92 -3.37 -11.65
CA THR A 209 1.61 -2.33 -12.64
C THR A 209 2.22 -2.61 -14.02
N PRO A 210 1.60 -2.08 -15.10
CA PRO A 210 2.16 -2.18 -16.46
C PRO A 210 3.57 -1.57 -16.60
N TRP A 211 3.89 -0.58 -15.76
CA TRP A 211 5.20 0.08 -15.78
C TRP A 211 6.33 -0.86 -15.34
N TRP A 212 6.07 -1.70 -14.32
CA TRP A 212 7.00 -2.75 -13.92
C TRP A 212 7.12 -3.84 -14.99
N ALA A 213 6.01 -4.23 -15.63
CA ALA A 213 6.05 -5.17 -16.74
C ALA A 213 6.92 -4.64 -17.91
N GLU A 214 6.82 -3.35 -18.24
CA GLU A 214 7.69 -2.71 -19.25
C GLU A 214 9.18 -2.81 -18.89
N ILE A 215 9.53 -2.51 -17.63
CA ILE A 215 10.91 -2.56 -17.16
C ILE A 215 11.47 -4.00 -17.17
N MET A 216 10.68 -4.95 -16.68
CA MET A 216 11.13 -6.33 -16.50
C MET A 216 11.06 -7.14 -17.79
N GLU A 217 10.00 -7.02 -18.58
CA GLU A 217 9.76 -7.88 -19.75
C GLU A 217 10.36 -7.30 -21.04
N ASN A 218 10.25 -5.98 -21.25
CA ASN A 218 10.72 -5.34 -22.48
C ASN A 218 12.15 -4.79 -22.34
N ARG A 219 12.44 -4.07 -21.24
CA ARG A 219 13.80 -3.56 -20.97
C ARG A 219 14.74 -4.57 -20.32
N LYS A 220 14.20 -5.71 -19.89
CA LYS A 220 14.96 -6.87 -19.37
C LYS A 220 15.89 -6.50 -18.21
N TYR A 221 15.39 -5.67 -17.29
CA TYR A 221 16.09 -5.40 -16.03
C TYR A 221 16.19 -6.67 -15.19
N ASP A 222 17.25 -6.74 -14.40
CA ASP A 222 17.55 -7.84 -13.51
C ASP A 222 17.07 -7.52 -12.10
N ALA A 223 15.99 -8.18 -11.67
CA ALA A 223 15.50 -8.09 -10.29
C ALA A 223 16.42 -8.89 -9.36
N LEU A 224 16.94 -8.24 -8.32
CA LEU A 224 17.88 -8.87 -7.40
C LEU A 224 17.14 -9.56 -6.26
N PRO A 225 17.37 -10.86 -6.01
CA PRO A 225 16.83 -11.52 -4.83
C PRO A 225 17.46 -10.95 -3.56
N ALA A 226 16.64 -10.65 -2.57
CA ALA A 226 17.11 -10.25 -1.25
C ALA A 226 17.85 -11.41 -0.56
N GLU A 227 19.06 -11.12 -0.10
CA GLU A 227 19.86 -11.98 0.75
C GLU A 227 19.15 -12.33 2.06
N PRO A 228 19.10 -13.61 2.47
CA PRO A 228 18.47 -14.02 3.73
C PRO A 228 19.01 -13.27 4.96
N ALA A 229 20.33 -13.10 5.04
CA ALA A 229 20.96 -12.37 6.14
C ALA A 229 20.57 -10.88 6.18
N ALA A 230 20.28 -10.27 5.03
CA ALA A 230 19.79 -8.89 4.97
C ALA A 230 18.34 -8.80 5.44
N LEU A 231 17.49 -9.77 5.07
CA LEU A 231 16.10 -9.86 5.56
C LEU A 231 16.06 -10.08 7.08
N GLU A 232 16.96 -10.89 7.63
CA GLU A 232 17.10 -11.05 9.08
C GLU A 232 17.56 -9.76 9.78
N ARG A 233 18.49 -9.02 9.19
CA ARG A 233 18.90 -7.69 9.69
C ARG A 233 17.73 -6.72 9.64
N PHE A 234 16.98 -6.71 8.54
CA PHE A 234 15.80 -5.86 8.37
C PHE A 234 14.75 -6.15 9.44
N ALA A 235 14.39 -7.41 9.66
CA ALA A 235 13.42 -7.80 10.68
C ALA A 235 13.83 -7.38 12.10
N LYS A 236 15.13 -7.32 12.40
CA LYS A 236 15.67 -6.87 13.70
C LYS A 236 15.76 -5.35 13.82
N GLY A 237 16.25 -4.66 12.79
CA GLY A 237 16.50 -3.22 12.79
C GLY A 237 15.25 -2.37 12.51
N TYR A 238 14.32 -2.93 11.74
CA TYR A 238 13.10 -2.27 11.25
C TYR A 238 11.86 -3.12 11.54
N PRO A 239 11.62 -3.50 12.81
CA PRO A 239 10.55 -4.42 13.17
C PRO A 239 9.20 -3.87 12.71
N ASN A 240 8.36 -4.76 12.16
CA ASN A 240 7.03 -4.46 11.64
C ASN A 240 6.97 -3.39 10.53
N THR A 241 8.09 -2.94 9.96
CA THR A 241 8.07 -1.98 8.84
C THR A 241 7.64 -2.67 7.54
N ALA A 242 8.17 -3.86 7.31
CA ALA A 242 7.80 -4.77 6.23
C ALA A 242 8.14 -6.19 6.70
N ASN A 243 7.45 -7.19 6.17
CA ASN A 243 7.76 -8.58 6.50
C ASN A 243 8.69 -9.18 5.43
N MET A 244 9.46 -10.20 5.82
CA MET A 244 9.98 -11.13 4.82
C MET A 244 8.80 -11.88 4.22
N MET A 245 8.79 -12.00 2.90
CA MET A 245 7.78 -12.81 2.22
C MET A 245 7.90 -14.28 2.62
N ALA A 246 6.85 -14.82 3.24
CA ALA A 246 6.71 -16.27 3.41
C ALA A 246 6.64 -16.98 2.04
N ASN A 247 6.11 -16.29 1.01
CA ASN A 247 6.03 -16.76 -0.37
C ASN A 247 6.71 -15.77 -1.32
N PRO A 248 7.83 -16.11 -1.99
CA PRO A 248 8.51 -15.21 -2.92
C PRO A 248 7.60 -14.79 -4.10
N VAL A 249 7.99 -13.75 -4.83
CA VAL A 249 7.34 -13.46 -6.13
C VAL A 249 7.52 -14.70 -7.02
N PRO A 250 6.44 -15.30 -7.52
CA PRO A 250 6.54 -16.59 -8.20
C PRO A 250 7.30 -16.46 -9.52
N ALA A 251 8.01 -17.53 -9.89
CA ALA A 251 8.54 -17.67 -11.24
C ALA A 251 7.42 -17.48 -12.27
N GLY A 252 7.73 -16.80 -13.37
CA GLY A 252 6.77 -16.42 -14.39
C GLY A 252 5.84 -15.26 -13.99
N PHE A 253 6.01 -14.63 -12.81
CA PHE A 253 5.29 -13.40 -12.51
C PHE A 253 5.57 -12.34 -13.57
N TRP A 254 6.82 -12.14 -13.96
CA TRP A 254 7.17 -11.55 -15.25
C TRP A 254 7.73 -12.64 -16.16
N SER A 255 7.56 -12.50 -17.47
CA SER A 255 8.07 -13.50 -18.43
C SER A 255 9.60 -13.70 -18.36
N THR A 256 10.33 -12.69 -17.87
CA THR A 256 11.78 -12.72 -17.66
C THR A 256 12.21 -13.26 -16.29
N LEU A 257 11.28 -13.42 -15.35
CA LEU A 257 11.57 -13.92 -14.00
C LEU A 257 11.49 -15.46 -13.99
N ALA A 258 12.61 -16.12 -14.23
CA ALA A 258 12.68 -17.59 -14.33
C ALA A 258 12.62 -18.32 -12.98
N GLU A 259 13.08 -17.68 -11.91
CA GLU A 259 13.14 -18.24 -10.56
C GLU A 259 12.34 -17.38 -9.57
N PRO A 260 11.82 -17.94 -8.48
CA PRO A 260 11.14 -17.16 -7.47
C PRO A 260 12.03 -16.08 -6.87
N LEU A 261 11.50 -14.86 -6.72
CA LEU A 261 12.25 -13.72 -6.17
C LEU A 261 11.91 -13.51 -4.70
N SER A 262 12.89 -13.74 -3.82
CA SER A 262 12.80 -13.36 -2.40
C SER A 262 12.96 -11.86 -2.25
N THR A 263 12.08 -11.21 -1.48
CA THR A 263 12.15 -9.78 -1.17
C THR A 263 11.22 -9.40 0.00
N LEU A 264 11.12 -8.11 0.30
CA LEU A 264 10.20 -7.55 1.31
C LEU A 264 8.75 -7.53 0.81
N ASP A 265 7.84 -7.91 1.71
CA ASP A 265 6.41 -7.73 1.56
C ASP A 265 6.04 -6.25 1.72
N PHE A 266 5.45 -5.66 0.68
CA PHE A 266 4.91 -4.31 0.71
C PHE A 266 3.38 -4.32 0.53
N SER A 267 2.75 -5.46 0.78
CA SER A 267 1.35 -5.67 0.47
C SER A 267 0.41 -4.80 1.29
N ASP A 268 -0.76 -4.69 0.68
CA ASP A 268 -2.02 -4.34 1.28
C ASP A 268 -2.16 -2.90 1.79
N PHE A 269 -3.43 -2.50 1.90
CA PHE A 269 -3.85 -1.18 2.33
C PHE A 269 -4.67 -1.29 3.60
N VAL A 270 -4.30 -0.60 4.66
CA VAL A 270 -5.12 -0.54 5.87
C VAL A 270 -6.02 0.70 5.85
N ILE A 271 -7.29 0.50 6.19
CA ILE A 271 -8.27 1.59 6.36
C ILE A 271 -8.23 2.03 7.81
N LEU A 272 -7.60 3.19 8.07
CA LEU A 272 -7.37 3.73 9.40
C LEU A 272 -8.45 4.72 9.79
N VAL A 273 -8.87 4.64 11.06
CA VAL A 273 -9.77 5.57 11.73
C VAL A 273 -9.25 5.81 13.16
N ARG A 274 -9.90 6.70 13.91
CA ARG A 274 -9.65 6.88 15.34
C ARG A 274 -10.64 6.06 16.18
N GLU A 275 -10.23 5.63 17.36
CA GLU A 275 -11.05 4.83 18.28
C GLU A 275 -12.36 5.49 18.75
N ASP A 276 -12.47 6.81 18.61
CA ASP A 276 -13.65 7.59 19.00
C ASP A 276 -14.59 7.90 17.83
N LEU A 277 -14.33 7.32 16.64
CA LEU A 277 -15.32 7.31 15.57
C LEU A 277 -16.59 6.62 16.11
N PRO A 278 -17.80 7.18 15.97
CA PRO A 278 -18.99 6.54 16.52
C PRO A 278 -19.13 5.08 16.06
N GLU A 279 -19.40 4.16 16.99
CA GLU A 279 -19.40 2.71 16.74
C GLU A 279 -20.28 2.33 15.54
N ASP A 280 -21.46 2.94 15.45
CA ASP A 280 -22.41 2.69 14.37
C ASP A 280 -21.96 3.25 13.01
N VAL A 281 -21.15 4.31 12.99
CA VAL A 281 -20.49 4.83 11.77
C VAL A 281 -19.40 3.87 11.33
N ALA A 282 -18.54 3.44 12.26
CA ALA A 282 -17.50 2.45 11.95
C ALA A 282 -18.12 1.13 11.45
N HIS A 283 -19.17 0.65 12.12
CA HIS A 283 -19.92 -0.53 11.71
C HIS A 283 -20.51 -0.37 10.31
N LEU A 284 -21.15 0.77 10.00
CA LEU A 284 -21.70 1.01 8.66
C LEU A 284 -20.59 1.06 7.59
N LEU A 285 -19.47 1.74 7.85
CA LEU A 285 -18.36 1.79 6.90
C LEU A 285 -17.73 0.41 6.66
N THR A 286 -17.58 -0.41 7.70
CA THR A 286 -17.09 -1.79 7.55
C THR A 286 -18.10 -2.67 6.80
N TRP A 287 -19.40 -2.53 7.09
CA TRP A 287 -20.44 -3.18 6.30
C TRP A 287 -20.35 -2.78 4.82
N CYS A 288 -20.14 -1.49 4.51
CA CYS A 288 -19.94 -1.02 3.15
C CYS A 288 -18.70 -1.66 2.51
N LEU A 289 -17.56 -1.67 3.21
CA LEU A 289 -16.32 -2.32 2.73
C LEU A 289 -16.57 -3.78 2.33
N VAL A 290 -17.29 -4.53 3.16
CA VAL A 290 -17.46 -5.96 2.92
C VAL A 290 -18.61 -6.25 1.97
N GLU A 291 -19.83 -5.81 2.28
CA GLU A 291 -21.02 -6.23 1.54
C GLU A 291 -21.15 -5.58 0.16
N THR A 292 -20.40 -4.50 -0.09
CA THR A 292 -20.45 -3.80 -1.38
C THR A 292 -19.17 -3.97 -2.20
N ARG A 293 -18.25 -4.85 -1.78
CA ARG A 293 -16.93 -5.09 -2.40
C ARG A 293 -17.00 -5.38 -3.90
N PHE A 294 -18.05 -6.07 -4.36
CA PHE A 294 -18.25 -6.37 -5.78
C PHE A 294 -18.26 -5.09 -6.65
N ALA A 295 -18.68 -3.94 -6.10
CA ALA A 295 -18.72 -2.68 -6.82
C ALA A 295 -17.32 -2.14 -7.13
N ILE A 296 -16.38 -2.25 -6.19
CA ILE A 296 -14.98 -1.86 -6.42
C ILE A 296 -14.23 -2.94 -7.23
N GLU A 297 -14.49 -4.22 -6.97
CA GLU A 297 -13.93 -5.35 -7.74
C GLU A 297 -14.26 -5.23 -9.23
N GLY A 298 -15.51 -4.91 -9.56
CA GLY A 298 -15.98 -4.73 -10.93
C GLY A 298 -15.20 -3.66 -11.71
N GLN A 299 -14.61 -2.67 -11.03
CA GLN A 299 -13.76 -1.66 -11.67
C GLN A 299 -12.41 -2.24 -12.11
N TYR A 300 -11.97 -3.35 -11.53
CA TYR A 300 -10.67 -3.97 -11.80
C TYR A 300 -10.75 -5.29 -12.57
N MET A 301 -11.95 -5.82 -12.85
CA MET A 301 -12.14 -7.11 -13.56
C MET A 301 -11.55 -7.16 -14.98
N HIS A 302 -11.13 -6.01 -15.54
CA HIS A 302 -10.43 -5.93 -16.82
C HIS A 302 -8.94 -6.31 -16.72
N LEU A 303 -8.40 -6.47 -15.51
CA LEU A 303 -7.04 -6.92 -15.22
C LEU A 303 -7.07 -8.32 -14.62
N LYS A 304 -6.01 -9.13 -14.77
CA LYS A 304 -5.90 -10.37 -14.00
C LYS A 304 -5.79 -10.03 -12.50
N PRO A 305 -6.37 -10.82 -11.57
CA PRO A 305 -6.29 -10.57 -10.12
C PRO A 305 -4.89 -10.21 -9.59
N ASN A 306 -3.87 -10.99 -9.96
CA ASN A 306 -2.48 -10.80 -9.53
C ASN A 306 -1.76 -9.63 -10.21
N ARG A 307 -2.42 -8.98 -11.18
CA ARG A 307 -1.98 -7.77 -11.89
C ARG A 307 -2.84 -6.55 -11.52
N SER A 308 -3.82 -6.74 -10.64
CA SER A 308 -4.72 -5.67 -10.24
C SER A 308 -4.09 -4.83 -9.12
N PRO A 309 -4.13 -3.49 -9.21
CA PRO A 309 -3.72 -2.59 -8.13
C PRO A 309 -4.55 -2.72 -6.85
N LEU A 310 -5.72 -3.35 -6.93
CA LEU A 310 -6.50 -3.87 -5.82
C LEU A 310 -6.85 -5.32 -6.15
N THR A 311 -6.24 -6.27 -5.45
CA THR A 311 -6.40 -7.69 -5.72
C THR A 311 -7.84 -8.12 -5.45
N TYR A 312 -8.39 -9.01 -6.28
CA TYR A 312 -9.76 -9.50 -6.13
C TYR A 312 -9.85 -11.01 -6.39
N PRO A 313 -10.84 -11.73 -5.84
CA PRO A 313 -11.90 -11.24 -4.95
C PRO A 313 -11.35 -10.81 -3.59
N LEU A 314 -11.99 -9.79 -2.99
CA LEU A 314 -11.76 -9.38 -1.61
C LEU A 314 -12.36 -10.46 -0.69
N ASP A 315 -11.53 -10.94 0.24
CA ASP A 315 -11.88 -11.98 1.21
C ASP A 315 -12.17 -11.33 2.58
N PRO A 316 -13.43 -11.33 3.06
CA PRO A 316 -13.78 -10.67 4.31
C PRO A 316 -13.02 -11.19 5.53
N VAL A 317 -12.64 -12.47 5.56
CA VAL A 317 -11.85 -13.06 6.65
C VAL A 317 -10.46 -12.45 6.68
N LYS A 318 -9.84 -12.24 5.52
CA LYS A 318 -8.54 -11.56 5.41
C LYS A 318 -8.66 -10.07 5.67
N MET A 319 -9.75 -9.44 5.23
CA MET A 319 -9.99 -8.01 5.50
C MET A 319 -10.03 -7.71 7.01
N ALA A 320 -10.48 -8.65 7.83
CA ALA A 320 -10.49 -8.51 9.29
C ALA A 320 -9.11 -8.72 9.96
N GLN A 321 -8.10 -9.22 9.24
CA GLN A 321 -6.75 -9.49 9.76
C GLN A 321 -5.86 -8.26 9.63
N THR A 322 -6.09 -7.27 10.48
CA THR A 322 -5.41 -5.98 10.42
C THR A 322 -4.20 -5.93 11.36
N PRO A 323 -3.10 -5.25 10.97
CA PRO A 323 -1.93 -5.05 11.84
C PRO A 323 -2.16 -3.99 12.92
N VAL A 324 -3.22 -3.19 12.78
CA VAL A 324 -3.73 -2.24 13.78
C VAL A 324 -5.03 -2.81 14.36
N PRO A 325 -5.32 -2.69 15.67
CA PRO A 325 -6.56 -3.21 16.24
C PRO A 325 -7.81 -2.71 15.51
N LEU A 326 -8.77 -3.60 15.29
CA LEU A 326 -10.06 -3.21 14.71
C LEU A 326 -10.79 -2.22 15.62
N HIS A 327 -11.48 -1.27 15.00
CA HIS A 327 -12.46 -0.43 15.70
C HIS A 327 -13.60 -1.30 16.26
N ASP A 328 -14.17 -0.95 17.41
CA ASP A 328 -15.19 -1.78 18.07
C ASP A 328 -16.41 -2.05 17.15
N GLY A 329 -16.89 -1.03 16.45
CA GLY A 329 -17.95 -1.18 15.44
C GLY A 329 -17.57 -2.08 14.25
N ALA A 330 -16.30 -2.05 13.81
CA ALA A 330 -15.81 -2.93 12.73
C ALA A 330 -15.71 -4.38 13.22
N LYS A 331 -15.13 -4.57 14.41
CA LYS A 331 -15.02 -5.88 15.07
C LYS A 331 -16.39 -6.52 15.26
N ARG A 332 -17.36 -5.76 15.75
CA ARG A 332 -18.75 -6.21 15.91
C ARG A 332 -19.35 -6.66 14.59
N TYR A 333 -19.21 -5.86 13.53
CA TYR A 333 -19.70 -6.25 12.20
C TYR A 333 -19.08 -7.58 11.75
N TYR A 334 -17.75 -7.72 11.82
CA TYR A 334 -17.09 -8.95 11.37
C TYR A 334 -17.50 -10.17 12.20
N GLN A 335 -17.73 -10.02 13.51
CA GLN A 335 -18.25 -11.08 14.37
C GLN A 335 -19.68 -11.48 13.97
N ASP A 336 -20.57 -10.50 13.83
CA ASP A 336 -21.98 -10.72 13.46
C ASP A 336 -22.10 -11.37 12.06
N ALA A 337 -21.18 -11.04 11.14
CA ALA A 337 -21.09 -11.61 9.80
C ALA A 337 -20.34 -12.96 9.72
N GLY A 338 -19.76 -13.45 10.83
CA GLY A 338 -19.03 -14.73 10.86
C GLY A 338 -17.66 -14.70 10.17
N HIS A 339 -16.99 -13.55 10.17
CA HIS A 339 -15.65 -13.33 9.61
C HIS A 339 -14.54 -13.23 10.68
N LEU A 340 -14.92 -13.24 11.96
CA LEU A 340 -14.02 -13.28 13.14
C LEU A 340 -14.39 -14.39 14.12
#